data_AF-A0A1N6V0V0-F1
#
_entry.id   AF-A0A1N6V0V0-F1
#
_cell.length_a   1.000
_cell.length_b   1.000
_cell.length_c   1.000
_cell.angle_alpha   90.00
_cell.angle_beta   90.00
_cell.angle_gamma   90.00
#
_symmetry.space_group_name_H-M   'P 1'
#
loop_
_entity.id
_entity.type
_entity.pdbx_description
1 polymer ?
#
loop_
_entity_poly.entity_id
_entity_poly.type
_entity_poly.pdbx_seq_one_letter_code
_entity_poly.pdbx_strand_id
1 'polypeptide(L)' 'MRNTLSDRQRRMLAYIHEFSTERNYPPSLQEIRAAVELKSASTVKGHLDRLRKSGYVTWEEGKARTLRVIKEAI' A
#
# COMPACT_ATOMS: atom_id res chain seq x y z
N MET A 1 3.09 -6.06 20.52
CA MET A 1 3.56 -6.97 19.45
C MET A 1 4.48 -6.18 18.52
N ARG A 2 5.74 -6.62 18.31
CA ARG A 2 6.63 -6.02 17.30
C ARG A 2 6.09 -6.43 15.93
N ASN A 3 5.34 -5.55 15.30
CA ASN A 3 4.71 -5.84 14.02
C ASN A 3 5.73 -5.59 12.91
N THR A 4 6.67 -6.52 12.77
CA THR A 4 7.73 -6.45 11.77
C THR A 4 7.11 -6.61 10.40
N LEU A 5 7.11 -5.53 9.62
CA LEU A 5 6.63 -5.57 8.24
C LEU A 5 7.51 -6.51 7.42
N SER A 6 6.88 -7.38 6.62
CA SER A 6 7.60 -8.15 5.62
C SER A 6 8.21 -7.23 4.56
N ASP A 7 9.28 -7.66 3.91
CA ASP A 7 9.94 -6.87 2.87
C ASP A 7 8.99 -6.44 1.76
N ARG A 8 8.02 -7.31 1.43
CA ARG A 8 7.00 -7.01 0.43
C ARG A 8 6.04 -5.90 0.89
N GLN A 9 5.66 -5.89 2.17
CA GLN A 9 4.84 -4.82 2.73
C GLN A 9 5.60 -3.49 2.79
N ARG A 10 6.90 -3.52 3.11
CA ARG A 10 7.75 -2.33 3.05
C ARG A 10 7.86 -1.79 1.63
N ARG A 11 8.10 -2.66 0.64
CA ARG A 11 8.11 -2.27 -0.78
C ARG A 11 6.78 -1.67 -1.24
N MET A 12 5.65 -2.23 -0.81
CA MET A 12 4.34 -1.63 -1.10
C MET A 12 4.22 -0.23 -0.49
N LEU A 13 4.60 -0.04 0.77
CA LEU A 13 4.53 1.27 1.42
C LEU A 13 5.42 2.30 0.73
N ALA A 14 6.67 1.95 0.46
CA ALA A 14 7.62 2.81 -0.25
C ALA A 14 7.06 3.21 -1.62
N TYR A 15 6.59 2.25 -2.40
CA TYR A 15 5.99 2.53 -3.70
C TYR A 15 4.77 3.44 -3.61
N ILE A 16 3.85 3.21 -2.66
CA ILE A 16 2.65 4.06 -2.51
C ILE A 16 3.05 5.49 -2.15
N HIS A 17 4.03 5.64 -1.26
CA HIS A 17 4.54 6.95 -0.86
C HIS A 17 5.20 7.66 -2.04
N GLU A 18 6.21 7.04 -2.67
CA GLU A 18 6.94 7.59 -3.82
C GLU A 18 6.00 7.96 -4.96
N PHE A 19 5.10 7.05 -5.34
CA PHE A 19 4.15 7.30 -6.42
C PHE A 19 3.24 8.49 -6.12
N SER A 20 2.74 8.60 -4.88
CA SER A 20 1.87 9.71 -4.48
C SER A 20 2.60 11.05 -4.50
N THR A 21 3.86 11.05 -4.09
CA THR A 21 4.73 12.23 -4.07
C THR A 21 5.14 12.67 -5.48
N GLU A 22 5.48 11.72 -6.36
CA GLU A 22 5.89 12.02 -7.75
C GLU A 22 4.74 12.47 -8.63
N ARG A 23 3.56 11.86 -8.49
CA ARG A 23 2.43 12.06 -9.41
C ARG A 23 1.33 12.94 -8.84
N ASN A 24 1.43 13.33 -7.56
CA ASN A 24 0.45 14.15 -6.87
C ASN A 24 -0.95 13.50 -6.75
N TYR A 25 -1.03 12.17 -6.93
CA TYR A 25 -2.20 11.34 -6.71
C TYR A 25 -1.79 9.92 -6.29
N PRO A 26 -2.61 9.23 -5.50
CA PRO A 26 -2.24 7.91 -5.01
C PRO A 26 -2.43 6.80 -6.05
N PRO A 27 -1.62 5.73 -5.98
CA PRO A 27 -1.69 4.65 -6.94
C PRO A 27 -2.98 3.83 -6.79
N SER A 28 -3.36 3.20 -7.89
CA SER A 28 -4.40 2.19 -7.96
C SER A 28 -3.90 0.81 -7.53
N LEU A 29 -4.84 -0.09 -7.27
CA LEU A 29 -4.53 -1.48 -6.94
C LEU A 29 -3.74 -2.19 -8.06
N GLN A 30 -3.97 -1.83 -9.32
CA GLN A 30 -3.27 -2.39 -10.48
C GLN A 30 -1.83 -1.90 -10.58
N GLU A 31 -1.59 -0.61 -10.32
CA GLU A 31 -0.24 -0.02 -10.30
C GLU A 31 0.60 -0.63 -9.17
N ILE A 32 0.03 -0.78 -7.97
CA ILE A 32 0.70 -1.44 -6.84
C ILE A 32 1.00 -2.90 -7.19
N ARG A 33 0.05 -3.61 -7.81
CA ARG A 33 0.25 -5.00 -8.23
C ARG A 33 1.45 -5.14 -9.18
N ALA A 34 1.53 -4.25 -10.17
CA ALA A 34 2.61 -4.24 -11.15
C ALA A 34 3.96 -3.92 -10.49
N ALA A 35 3.99 -2.94 -9.59
CA ALA A 35 5.22 -2.50 -8.92
C ALA A 35 5.81 -3.53 -7.95
N VAL A 36 4.97 -4.35 -7.30
CA VAL A 36 5.42 -5.37 -6.34
C VAL A 36 5.39 -6.80 -6.89
N GLU A 37 5.24 -6.92 -8.21
CA GLU A 37 5.29 -8.19 -8.98
C GLU A 37 4.38 -9.28 -8.40
N LEU A 38 3.18 -8.89 -7.95
CA LEU A 38 2.23 -9.84 -7.39
C LEU A 38 1.28 -10.41 -8.45
N LYS A 39 1.09 -11.73 -8.38
CA LYS A 39 0.26 -12.46 -9.35
C LYS A 39 -1.23 -12.06 -9.31
N SER A 40 -1.77 -11.71 -8.13
CA SER A 40 -3.20 -11.45 -7.96
C SER A 40 -3.52 -10.16 -7.20
N ALA A 41 -4.53 -9.45 -7.67
CA ALA A 41 -5.12 -8.29 -7.01
C ALA A 41 -5.62 -8.61 -5.59
N SER A 42 -6.15 -9.82 -5.38
CA SER A 42 -6.60 -10.28 -4.05
C SER A 42 -5.45 -10.38 -3.04
N THR A 43 -4.26 -10.78 -3.51
CA THR A 43 -3.06 -10.81 -2.68
C THR A 43 -2.62 -9.40 -2.28
N VAL A 44 -2.64 -8.46 -3.23
CA VAL A 44 -2.35 -7.03 -2.96
C VAL A 44 -3.32 -6.49 -1.92
N LYS A 45 -4.64 -6.67 -2.12
CA LYS A 45 -5.66 -6.24 -1.17
C LYS A 45 -5.41 -6.84 0.22
N GLY A 46 -5.09 -8.13 0.31
CA GLY A 46 -4.79 -8.77 1.59
C GLY A 46 -3.55 -8.20 2.29
N HIS A 47 -2.54 -7.75 1.56
CA HIS A 47 -1.40 -7.03 2.15
C HIS A 47 -1.79 -5.62 2.61
N LEU A 48 -2.55 -4.88 1.81
CA LEU A 48 -3.07 -3.55 2.15
C LEU A 48 -3.99 -3.60 3.38
N ASP A 49 -4.87 -4.60 3.48
CA ASP A 49 -5.75 -4.81 4.64
C ASP A 49 -4.94 -5.02 5.93
N ARG A 50 -3.83 -5.77 5.86
CA ARG A 50 -2.92 -5.93 7.01
C ARG A 50 -2.19 -4.63 7.35
N LEU A 51 -1.73 -3.90 6.34
CA LEU A 51 -1.08 -2.59 6.51
C LEU A 51 -2.04 -1.57 7.15
N ARG A 52 -3.31 -1.56 6.73
CA ARG A 52 -4.37 -0.71 7.29
C ARG A 52 -4.68 -1.07 8.73
N LYS A 53 -4.89 -2.36 9.03
CA LYS A 53 -5.07 -2.85 10.42
C LYS A 53 -3.90 -2.50 11.33
N SER A 54 -2.71 -2.36 10.76
CA SER A 54 -1.49 -2.01 11.46
C SER A 54 -1.23 -0.50 11.53
N GLY A 55 -2.11 0.33 10.94
CA GLY A 55 -2.01 1.79 10.97
C GLY A 55 -1.03 2.42 9.98
N TYR A 56 -0.52 1.68 8.99
CA TYR A 56 0.43 2.22 8.01
C TYR A 56 -0.24 2.90 6.81
N VAL A 57 -1.42 2.44 6.40
CA VAL A 57 -2.17 3.02 5.27
C VAL A 57 -3.64 3.19 5.60
N THR A 58 -4.32 4.04 4.84
CA THR A 58 -5.78 4.17 4.85
C THR A 58 -6.32 4.36 3.44
N TRP A 59 -7.58 4.02 3.23
CA TRP A 59 -8.34 4.35 2.02
C TRP A 59 -9.83 4.29 2.34
N GLU A 60 -10.65 4.85 1.46
CA GLU A 60 -12.09 4.74 1.50
C GLU A 60 -12.54 3.58 0.62
N GLU A 61 -13.25 2.62 1.20
CA GLU A 61 -13.77 1.47 0.45
C GLU A 61 -14.78 1.91 -0.60
N GLY A 62 -14.69 1.33 -1.79
CA GLY A 62 -15.52 1.72 -2.93
C GLY A 62 -15.10 3.01 -3.64
N LYS A 63 -14.12 3.78 -3.11
CA LYS A 63 -13.60 4.98 -3.77
C LYS A 63 -12.19 4.77 -4.31
N ALA A 64 -12.03 4.96 -5.62
CA ALA A 64 -10.74 4.92 -6.28
C ALA A 64 -9.83 6.07 -5.79
N ARG A 65 -8.51 5.83 -5.79
CA ARG A 65 -7.48 6.85 -5.54
C ARG A 65 -7.63 7.58 -4.19
N THR A 66 -8.05 6.88 -3.15
CA THR A 66 -8.07 7.40 -1.77
C THR A 66 -6.97 6.82 -0.89
N LEU A 67 -6.19 5.88 -1.42
CA LEU A 67 -5.13 5.18 -0.71
C LEU A 67 -4.01 6.13 -0.29
N ARG A 68 -3.71 6.21 1.00
CA ARG A 68 -2.68 7.09 1.53
C ARG A 68 -1.86 6.38 2.61
N VAL A 69 -0.57 6.70 2.67
CA VAL A 69 0.33 6.26 3.75
C VAL A 69 0.11 7.18 4.96
N ILE A 70 -0.17 6.60 6.12
CA ILE A 70 -0.33 7.31 7.40
C ILE A 70 0.95 7.27 8.21
N LYS A 71 1.71 6.18 8.12
CA LYS A 71 2.93 5.97 8.90
C LYS A 71 4.03 5.40 8.04
N GLU A 72 5.22 5.95 8.19
CA GLU A 72 6.43 5.43 7.56
C GLU A 72 6.97 4.23 8.33
N ALA A 73 7.48 3.25 7.59
CA ALA A 73 8.18 2.10 8.16
C ALA A 73 9.65 2.48 8.36
N ILE A 74 9.95 3.20 9.44
CA ILE A 74 11.31 3.50 9.89
C ILE A 74 11.92 2.24 10.53
#